data_AF-A0A482ZRJ4-F1
#
_entry.id   AF-A0A482ZRJ4-F1
#
_cell.length_a   1.000
_cell.length_b   1.000
_cell.length_c   1.000
_cell.angle_alpha   90.00
_cell.angle_beta   90.00
_cell.angle_gamma   90.00
#
_symmetry.space_group_name_H-M   'P 1'
#
loop_
_entity.id
_entity.type
_entity.pdbx_description
1 polymer ?
#
loop_
_entity_poly.entity_id
_entity_poly.type
_entity_poly.pdbx_seq_one_letter_code
_entity_poly.pdbx_strand_id
1 'polypeptide(L)'
;MFERARVFNRLNKQLETRLPGSFKSLSLCTIDGNTATFITDSQALAFRAQQQKDVLLEALKRIDATANIDKIVIKIDQNITEQS
;
A
#
# COMPACT_ATOMS: atom_id res chain seq x y z
N MET A 1 6.17 -2.27 21.25
CA MET A 1 5.26 -2.52 20.11
C MET A 1 4.95 -1.29 19.22
N PHE A 2 5.52 -0.09 19.47
CA PHE A 2 5.23 1.12 18.67
C PHE A 2 6.25 1.44 17.56
N GLU A 3 7.37 0.72 17.50
CA GLU A 3 8.41 0.97 16.49
C GLU A 3 7.96 0.56 15.09
N ARG A 4 7.28 -0.58 14.97
CA ARG A 4 6.75 -1.04 13.68
C ARG A 4 5.74 -0.05 13.10
N ALA A 5 4.74 0.36 13.88
CA ALA A 5 3.74 1.33 13.43
C ALA A 5 4.37 2.67 12.98
N ARG A 6 5.41 3.15 13.66
CA ARG A 6 6.14 4.37 13.25
C ARG A 6 6.90 4.20 11.94
N VAL A 7 7.55 3.05 11.73
CA VAL A 7 8.24 2.72 10.48
C VAL A 7 7.25 2.68 9.33
N PHE A 8 6.10 2.01 9.49
CA PHE A 8 5.06 1.96 8.47
C PHE A 8 4.45 3.34 8.19
N ASN A 9 4.22 4.18 9.20
CA ASN A 9 3.73 5.54 9.01
C ASN A 9 4.72 6.40 8.20
N ARG A 10 6.02 6.28 8.48
CA ARG A 10 7.06 6.98 7.71
C ARG A 10 7.18 6.46 6.28
N LEU A 11 7.04 5.15 6.08
CA LEU A 11 6.97 4.53 4.76
C LEU A 11 5.75 5.04 3.98
N ASN A 12 4.56 5.03 4.58
CA ASN A 12 3.34 5.54 3.96
C ASN A 12 3.49 7.00 3.53
N LYS A 13 4.02 7.88 4.38
CA LYS A 13 4.28 9.28 3.97
C LYS A 13 5.19 9.41 2.75
N GLN A 14 6.25 8.62 2.67
CA GLN A 14 7.15 8.62 1.52
C GLN A 14 6.48 8.03 0.28
N LEU A 15 5.63 7.03 0.48
CA LEU A 15 4.86 6.41 -0.58
C LEU A 15 3.81 7.37 -1.12
N GLU A 16 3.04 8.06 -0.27
CA GLU A 16 2.04 9.07 -0.65
C GLU A 16 2.61 10.23 -1.48
N THR A 17 3.89 10.58 -1.26
CA THR A 17 4.59 11.60 -2.06
C THR A 17 5.06 11.07 -3.42
N ARG A 18 5.22 9.75 -3.57
CA ARG A 18 5.66 9.08 -4.79
C ARG A 18 4.51 8.46 -5.59
N LEU A 19 3.39 8.17 -4.92
CA LEU A 19 2.21 7.58 -5.50
C LEU A 19 1.43 8.61 -6.32
N PRO A 20 0.85 8.19 -7.46
CA PRO A 20 -0.13 8.99 -8.17
C PRO A 20 -1.27 9.40 -7.22
N GLY A 21 -1.86 10.57 -7.43
CA GLY A 21 -2.97 11.08 -6.60
C GLY A 21 -4.11 10.07 -6.43
N SER A 22 -4.37 9.25 -7.45
CA SER A 22 -5.36 8.17 -7.42
C SER A 22 -5.08 7.09 -6.38
N PHE A 23 -3.81 6.87 -6.01
CA PHE A 23 -3.37 5.82 -5.09
C PHE A 23 -2.99 6.34 -3.69
N LYS A 24 -3.17 7.63 -3.42
CA LYS A 24 -2.84 8.23 -2.11
C LYS A 24 -3.64 7.62 -0.95
N SER A 25 -4.83 7.11 -1.20
CA SER A 25 -5.62 6.42 -0.17
C SER A 25 -5.17 4.97 0.10
N LEU A 26 -4.15 4.46 -0.59
CA LEU A 26 -3.55 3.17 -0.25
C LEU A 26 -2.62 3.32 0.94
N SER A 27 -2.83 2.49 1.95
CA SER A 27 -1.94 2.38 3.09
C SER A 27 -1.20 1.05 3.06
N LEU A 28 0.12 1.10 3.16
CA LEU A 28 0.93 -0.08 3.40
C LEU A 28 0.65 -0.59 4.82
N CYS A 29 0.11 -1.80 4.90
CA CYS A 29 -0.27 -2.45 6.15
C CYS A 29 0.84 -3.37 6.66
N THR A 30 1.39 -4.20 5.76
CA THR A 30 2.39 -5.21 6.13
C THR A 30 3.40 -5.39 5.01
N ILE A 31 4.66 -5.60 5.38
CA ILE A 31 5.69 -6.14 4.50
C ILE A 31 6.12 -7.49 5.07
N ASP A 32 6.05 -8.52 4.24
CA ASP A 32 6.51 -9.86 4.57
C ASP A 32 7.54 -10.31 3.51
N GLY A 33 8.82 -10.23 3.87
CA GLY A 33 9.93 -10.48 2.95
C GLY A 33 9.87 -9.60 1.70
N ASN A 34 9.65 -10.22 0.54
CA ASN A 34 9.51 -9.56 -0.76
C ASN A 34 8.05 -9.23 -1.13
N THR A 35 7.11 -9.35 -0.18
CA THR A 35 5.67 -9.11 -0.42
C THR A 35 5.18 -7.90 0.38
N ALA A 36 4.69 -6.88 -0.31
CA ALA A 36 4.03 -5.73 0.30
C ALA A 36 2.52 -5.89 0.24
N THR A 37 1.85 -5.69 1.38
CA THR A 37 0.39 -5.71 1.50
C THR A 37 -0.14 -4.30 1.72
N PHE A 38 -0.98 -3.85 0.80
CA PHE A 38 -1.71 -2.60 0.87
C PHE A 38 -3.15 -2.84 1.28
N ILE A 39 -3.71 -1.87 1.99
CA ILE A 39 -5.13 -1.81 2.33
C ILE A 39 -5.73 -0.51 1.79
N THR A 40 -6.99 -0.57 1.41
CA THR A 40 -7.82 0.60 1.09
C THR A 40 -9.27 0.32 1.46
N ASP A 41 -10.00 1.38 1.80
CA ASP A 41 -11.44 1.39 2.02
C ASP A 41 -12.24 1.35 0.70
N SER A 42 -11.63 1.69 -0.43
CA SER A 42 -12.34 1.81 -1.70
C SER A 42 -12.12 0.58 -2.58
N GLN A 43 -13.18 -0.18 -2.83
CA GLN A 43 -13.15 -1.36 -3.71
C GLN A 43 -12.71 -1.01 -5.15
N ALA A 44 -13.17 0.13 -5.67
CA ALA A 44 -12.75 0.64 -6.98
C ALA A 44 -11.25 0.94 -7.00
N LEU A 45 -10.72 1.53 -5.92
CA LEU A 45 -9.29 1.79 -5.80
C LEU A 45 -8.49 0.49 -5.69
N ALA A 46 -8.95 -0.46 -4.88
CA ALA A 46 -8.27 -1.75 -4.74
C ALA A 46 -8.19 -2.50 -6.08
N PHE A 47 -9.28 -2.51 -6.85
CA PHE A 47 -9.30 -3.13 -8.15
C PHE A 47 -8.31 -2.46 -9.12
N ARG A 48 -8.30 -1.12 -9.17
CA ARG A 48 -7.35 -0.35 -9.99
C ARG A 48 -5.91 -0.59 -9.56
N ALA A 49 -5.65 -0.60 -8.25
CA ALA A 49 -4.34 -0.90 -7.68
C ALA A 49 -3.89 -2.31 -8.07
N GLN A 50 -4.81 -3.28 -8.11
CA GLN A 50 -4.50 -4.65 -8.49
C GLN A 50 -4.17 -4.78 -9.97
N GLN A 51 -4.81 -3.98 -10.82
CA GLN A 51 -4.49 -3.89 -12.24
C GLN A 51 -3.17 -3.13 -12.48
N GLN A 52 -2.88 -2.12 -11.67
CA GLN A 52 -1.69 -1.27 -11.77
C GLN A 52 -0.62 -1.59 -10.71
N LYS A 53 -0.46 -2.88 -10.40
CA LYS A 53 0.56 -3.34 -9.43
C LYS A 53 1.97 -2.95 -9.82
N ASP A 54 2.26 -2.88 -11.12
CA ASP A 54 3.56 -2.44 -11.63
C ASP A 54 3.92 -1.03 -11.17
N VAL A 55 2.96 -0.10 -11.24
CA VAL A 55 3.16 1.30 -10.81
C VAL A 55 3.47 1.37 -9.32
N LEU A 56 2.79 0.55 -8.52
CA LEU A 56 3.03 0.45 -7.08
C LEU A 56 4.40 -0.18 -6.79
N LEU A 57 4.79 -1.18 -7.58
CA LEU A 57 6.07 -1.87 -7.45
C LEU A 57 7.22 -0.93 -7.78
N GLU A 58 7.13 -0.17 -8.87
CA GLU A 58 8.09 0.87 -9.23
C GLU A 58 8.21 1.93 -8.13
N ALA A 59 7.08 2.37 -7.56
CA ALA A 59 7.09 3.33 -6.47
C ALA A 59 7.79 2.79 -5.21
N LEU A 60 7.59 1.51 -4.88
CA LEU A 60 8.29 0.83 -3.78
C LEU A 60 9.77 0.60 -4.07
N LYS A 61 10.13 0.25 -5.31
CA LYS A 61 11.53 0.05 -5.72
C LYS A 61 12.35 1.35 -5.61
N ARG A 62 11.70 2.50 -5.68
CA ARG A 62 12.33 3.83 -5.45
C ARG A 62 12.60 4.15 -3.98
N ILE A 63 12.20 3.30 -3.05
CA ILE A 63 12.48 3.44 -1.62
C ILE A 63 13.39 2.29 -1.22
N ASP A 64 14.61 2.58 -0.75
CA ASP A 64 15.60 1.55 -0.36
C ASP A 64 15.04 0.50 0.61
N ALA A 65 14.21 0.93 1.56
CA ALA A 65 13.58 0.04 2.54
C ALA A 65 12.59 -0.98 1.93
N THR A 66 12.11 -0.75 0.70
CA THR A 66 11.18 -1.62 -0.02
C THR A 66 11.71 -2.03 -1.40
N ALA A 67 13.00 -1.84 -1.66
CA ALA A 67 13.64 -2.19 -2.93
C ALA A 67 13.59 -3.69 -3.24
N ASN A 68 13.57 -4.52 -2.19
CA ASN A 68 13.45 -5.97 -2.32
C ASN A 68 12.00 -6.44 -2.56
N ILE A 69 10.99 -5.57 -2.54
CA ILE A 69 9.62 -5.99 -2.82
C ILE A 69 9.48 -6.36 -4.29
N ASP A 70 8.97 -7.55 -4.56
CA ASP A 70 8.65 -8.03 -5.90
C ASP A 70 7.18 -8.45 -6.04
N LYS A 71 6.47 -8.61 -4.91
CA LYS A 71 5.04 -8.96 -4.89
C LYS A 71 4.23 -7.89 -4.20
N ILE A 72 3.10 -7.53 -4.82
CA ILE A 72 2.13 -6.62 -4.25
C ILE A 72 0.78 -7.30 -4.08
N VAL A 73 0.30 -7.26 -2.85
CA VAL A 73 -1.02 -7.72 -2.43
C VAL A 73 -1.82 -6.49 -2.03
N ILE A 74 -3.05 -6.37 -2.53
CA ILE A 74 -3.96 -5.30 -2.16
C ILE A 74 -5.21 -5.94 -1.59
N LYS A 75 -5.56 -5.55 -0.38
CA LYS A 75 -6.74 -5.98 0.34
C LYS A 75 -7.69 -4.79 0.49
N ILE A 76 -8.98 -5.07 0.45
CA ILE A 76 -10.00 -4.08 0.78
C ILE A 76 -10.29 -4.27 2.26
N ASP A 77 -10.18 -3.20 3.03
CA ASP A 77 -10.67 -3.22 4.41
C ASP A 77 -12.19 -3.08 4.35
N GLN A 78 -12.90 -4.20 4.46
CA GLN A 78 -14.35 -4.25 4.30
C GLN A 78 -15.12 -3.81 5.56
N ASN A 79 -14.51 -3.10 6.51
CA ASN A 79 -15.21 -2.67 7.73
C ASN A 79 -16.14 -1.46 7.54
N ILE A 80 -16.42 -1.02 6.30
CA ILE A 80 -17.30 0.12 6.02
C ILE A 80 -18.25 -0.15 4.83
N THR A 81 -18.97 -1.26 4.80
CA THR A 81 -20.27 -1.36 4.08
C THR A 81 -21.07 -2.55 4.60
N GLU A 82 -21.45 -2.51 5.85
CA GLU A 82 -22.75 -3.01 6.29
C GLU A 82 -23.34 -1.87 7.09
N GLN A 83 -24.12 -0.98 6.46
CA GLN A 83 -25.22 -0.18 7.00
C GLN A 83 -25.61 0.85 5.93
N SER A 84 -26.61 0.52 5.11
CA SER A 84 -27.73 1.38 4.69
C SER A 84 -28.57 0.65 3.65
#